data_AF-A0A6S7FXP2-F1
#
_entry.id   AF-A0A6S7FXP2-F1
#
_cell.length_a   1.000
_cell.length_b   1.000
_cell.length_c   1.000
_cell.angle_alpha   90.00
_cell.angle_beta   90.00
_cell.angle_gamma   90.00
#
_symmetry.space_group_name_H-M   'P 1'
#
loop_
_entity.id
_entity.type
_entity.pdbx_description
1 polymer ?
#
loop_
_entity_poly.entity_id
_entity_poly.type
_entity_poly.pdbx_seq_one_letter_code
_entity_poly.pdbx_strand_id
1 'polypeptide(L)'
;MDVPSDSTLVHPLDLRHWSSSFGEKKILDFRVQIATPKSWSDTKAHWYYRFNTPRKLSNLLLFNHGDCDSHHPGVGDVKFVKDLQDNVVVTKKFECSRFDVHFHKSLGWGKMNECFRTPCKAGFNYLKLATSGAFSFSVESSKSGIMNNSTKYIGCEKDKCCACYGPSSDKDYCAPGCKAINGGTVLTDDDTEIHAWYWIRTSLPKRVWKKCMEYEKIGDGGKTVKWHIDEYTKVPQQGPCSYPGDVRFNDGVAVVDNKETLKKLPNIEGLLSYRTDNKDLLLRGKHSWNSMAKQNQVERLQTEMSELSSKLFKLEQKNKIYSSCKNALERIGDATHGVYKIKSSSVVKAGYSNVYCHMTSMPGCSGGGWTLVMKVNGRKETFYYGSSYWSNKATYNPGGGLTGFDDQETKLATYWNTPFKEICLGMKVNNDINFISISYQASSLYDVIADGTYHGTSIGRSKWLSLIRGSGLQSHCNREGFNVYSPNPVIARPQVARIGIIGNQENECKSPDSYFGFGGLAEHSRAYCGIMPKAKTSNTCGNSAYCSPPGGNKEIPAMGYIFIR
;
A
#
# COMPACT_ATOMS: atom_id res chain seq x y z
N MET A 1 60.68 -0.77 -11.74
CA MET A 1 60.09 -1.00 -10.41
C MET A 1 60.38 0.21 -9.52
N ASP A 2 60.18 1.42 -10.06
CA ASP A 2 60.73 2.62 -9.45
C ASP A 2 59.54 3.46 -9.00
N VAL A 3 58.99 3.09 -7.84
CA VAL A 3 57.93 3.86 -7.19
C VAL A 3 58.62 4.82 -6.22
N PRO A 4 58.76 6.10 -6.57
CA PRO A 4 59.41 7.08 -5.70
C PRO A 4 58.62 7.24 -4.40
N SER A 5 59.23 7.85 -3.40
CA SER A 5 58.50 8.40 -2.26
C SER A 5 58.71 9.89 -2.07
N ASP A 6 57.69 10.57 -1.58
CA ASP A 6 57.74 11.99 -1.23
C ASP A 6 56.91 12.28 0.03
N SER A 7 56.78 13.55 0.41
CA SER A 7 56.04 13.98 1.60
C SER A 7 54.57 14.34 1.31
N THR A 8 54.08 14.07 0.11
CA THR A 8 52.71 14.34 -0.30
C THR A 8 51.80 13.15 -0.01
N LEU A 9 50.49 13.39 0.00
CA LEU A 9 49.50 12.33 0.17
C LEU A 9 49.23 11.69 -1.19
N VAL A 10 49.21 10.36 -1.24
CA VAL A 10 48.91 9.64 -2.48
C VAL A 10 47.43 9.81 -2.82
N HIS A 11 47.14 10.56 -3.89
CA HIS A 11 45.79 10.64 -4.45
C HIS A 11 45.59 9.51 -5.48
N PRO A 12 44.42 8.84 -5.55
CA PRO A 12 44.20 7.69 -6.43
C PRO A 12 44.38 7.94 -7.93
N LEU A 13 44.39 9.20 -8.37
CA LEU A 13 44.54 9.60 -9.77
C LEU A 13 45.93 10.17 -10.12
N ASP A 14 46.79 10.39 -9.12
CA ASP A 14 48.10 11.03 -9.31
C ASP A 14 49.18 10.01 -9.75
N LEU A 15 50.38 10.52 -10.02
CA LEU A 15 51.54 9.68 -10.34
C LEU A 15 51.87 8.72 -9.17
N ARG A 16 52.23 7.49 -9.52
CA ARG A 16 52.58 6.43 -8.56
C ARG A 16 53.74 6.87 -7.65
N HIS A 17 53.48 6.95 -6.34
CA HIS A 17 54.50 7.20 -5.33
C HIS A 17 54.06 6.61 -3.98
N TRP A 18 55.02 6.44 -3.07
CA TRP A 18 54.79 6.18 -1.66
C TRP A 18 54.79 7.49 -0.88
N SER A 19 53.92 7.61 0.12
CA SER A 19 53.95 8.76 1.02
C SER A 19 54.81 8.46 2.24
N SER A 20 55.92 9.20 2.37
CA SER A 20 56.79 9.17 3.55
C SER A 20 56.16 9.81 4.79
N SER A 21 55.08 10.59 4.60
CA SER A 21 54.33 11.25 5.69
C SER A 21 53.67 10.28 6.67
N PHE A 22 53.55 9.00 6.29
CA PHE A 22 53.02 7.95 7.16
C PHE A 22 54.09 7.05 7.79
N GLY A 23 55.37 7.19 7.45
CA GLY A 23 56.43 6.29 7.89
C GLY A 23 56.49 6.08 9.39
N GLU A 24 56.37 7.17 10.16
CA GLU A 24 56.47 7.13 11.62
C GLU A 24 55.14 6.81 12.33
N LYS A 25 54.05 6.62 11.57
CA LYS A 25 52.75 6.21 12.15
C LYS A 25 52.78 4.73 12.50
N LYS A 26 52.34 4.41 13.73
CA LYS A 26 52.07 3.03 14.11
C LYS A 26 50.86 2.53 13.34
N ILE A 27 51.02 1.39 12.69
CA ILE A 27 50.01 0.68 11.91
C ILE A 27 49.73 -0.66 12.57
N LEU A 28 48.49 -1.09 12.43
CA LEU A 28 47.93 -2.31 12.99
C LEU A 28 47.47 -3.27 11.90
N ASP A 29 47.01 -2.72 10.79
CA ASP A 29 46.72 -3.49 9.57
C ASP A 29 47.49 -2.86 8.40
N PHE A 30 48.00 -3.71 7.51
CA PHE A 30 48.50 -3.34 6.19
C PHE A 30 47.68 -4.09 5.13
N ARG A 31 47.08 -3.37 4.18
CA ARG A 31 46.12 -3.91 3.22
C ARG A 31 46.62 -3.69 1.80
N VAL A 32 46.39 -4.67 0.94
CA VAL A 32 46.76 -4.68 -0.47
C VAL A 32 45.51 -4.95 -1.30
N GLN A 33 45.32 -4.16 -2.35
CA GLN A 33 44.18 -4.26 -3.26
C GLN A 33 44.68 -4.16 -4.70
N ILE A 34 44.17 -5.02 -5.58
CA ILE A 34 44.51 -5.09 -7.01
C ILE A 34 43.22 -4.90 -7.84
N ALA A 35 43.26 -4.10 -8.90
CA ALA A 35 42.14 -3.93 -9.85
C ALA A 35 42.63 -3.73 -11.30
N THR A 36 41.69 -3.89 -12.26
CA THR A 36 41.87 -3.62 -13.69
C THR A 36 40.54 -3.12 -14.30
N PRO A 37 40.41 -2.00 -15.05
CA PRO A 37 41.22 -0.76 -15.07
C PRO A 37 40.99 0.07 -13.79
N LYS A 38 41.35 1.38 -13.75
CA LYS A 38 41.32 2.34 -12.60
C LYS A 38 40.00 2.48 -11.79
N SER A 39 39.04 1.57 -11.92
CA SER A 39 37.84 1.53 -11.08
C SER A 39 37.99 0.59 -9.90
N TRP A 40 37.56 1.08 -8.74
CA TRP A 40 37.41 0.33 -7.51
C TRP A 40 36.42 -0.82 -7.64
N SER A 41 35.45 -0.67 -8.56
CA SER A 41 34.42 -1.66 -8.82
C SER A 41 34.96 -2.95 -9.41
N ASP A 42 36.14 -2.93 -10.04
CA ASP A 42 36.76 -4.13 -10.63
C ASP A 42 37.97 -4.64 -9.85
N THR A 43 37.80 -4.73 -8.52
CA THR A 43 38.81 -5.30 -7.63
C THR A 43 38.96 -6.80 -7.86
N LYS A 44 40.15 -7.22 -8.28
CA LYS A 44 40.52 -8.61 -8.58
C LYS A 44 41.06 -9.37 -7.38
N ALA A 45 41.78 -8.68 -6.50
CA ALA A 45 42.36 -9.27 -5.30
C ALA A 45 42.36 -8.26 -4.16
N HIS A 46 42.04 -8.70 -2.94
CA HIS A 46 41.89 -7.76 -1.83
C HIS A 46 42.10 -8.38 -0.44
N TRP A 47 43.17 -8.02 0.27
CA TRP A 47 43.45 -8.61 1.58
C TRP A 47 44.14 -7.64 2.52
N TYR A 48 44.15 -7.97 3.82
CA TYR A 48 45.02 -7.30 4.77
C TYR A 48 45.69 -8.26 5.75
N TYR A 49 46.92 -7.90 6.13
CA TYR A 49 47.64 -8.48 7.25
C TYR A 49 47.23 -7.75 8.52
N ARG A 50 46.73 -8.48 9.50
CA ARG A 50 46.58 -8.00 10.87
C ARG A 50 47.87 -8.28 11.62
N PHE A 51 48.49 -7.29 12.24
CA PHE A 51 49.69 -7.54 13.06
C PHE A 51 49.34 -7.95 14.49
N ASN A 52 50.20 -8.77 15.13
CA ASN A 52 50.07 -9.04 16.57
C ASN A 52 50.31 -7.77 17.37
N THR A 53 51.34 -7.01 17.00
CA THR A 53 51.72 -5.76 17.66
C THR A 53 51.70 -4.57 16.70
N PRO A 54 51.12 -3.41 17.09
CA PRO A 54 51.21 -2.20 16.27
C PRO A 54 52.67 -1.76 16.09
N ARG A 55 53.10 -1.54 14.84
CA ARG A 55 54.47 -1.13 14.50
C ARG A 55 54.49 0.03 13.52
N LYS A 56 55.60 0.76 13.42
CA LYS A 56 55.73 1.88 12.46
C LYS A 56 55.63 1.36 11.02
N LEU A 57 55.02 2.13 10.10
CA LEU A 57 55.03 1.79 8.67
C LEU A 57 56.46 1.71 8.12
N SER A 58 57.37 2.56 8.60
CA SER A 58 58.80 2.51 8.27
C SER A 58 59.53 1.25 8.77
N ASN A 59 58.83 0.39 9.52
CA ASN A 59 59.27 -0.94 9.93
C ASN A 59 58.26 -2.01 9.46
N LEU A 60 57.65 -1.82 8.28
CA LEU A 60 56.69 -2.78 7.72
C LEU A 60 57.37 -4.11 7.40
N LEU A 61 58.56 -4.07 6.78
CA LEU A 61 59.32 -5.26 6.43
C LEU A 61 60.26 -5.61 7.59
N LEU A 62 60.03 -6.76 8.22
CA LEU A 62 60.81 -7.25 9.35
C LEU A 62 61.96 -8.13 8.85
N PHE A 63 63.06 -8.07 9.60
CA PHE A 63 64.26 -8.85 9.39
C PHE A 63 64.53 -9.65 10.67
N ASN A 64 64.79 -10.95 10.52
CA ASN A 64 65.05 -11.88 11.64
C ASN A 64 63.92 -11.91 12.68
N HIS A 65 62.68 -12.09 12.24
CA HIS A 65 61.50 -12.13 13.11
C HIS A 65 60.49 -13.21 12.65
N GLY A 66 60.29 -14.24 13.48
CA GLY A 66 59.50 -15.42 13.11
C GLY A 66 60.07 -16.09 11.86
N ASP A 67 59.20 -16.53 10.95
CA ASP A 67 59.58 -17.12 9.65
C ASP A 67 60.15 -16.12 8.61
N CYS A 68 60.21 -14.83 8.94
CA CYS A 68 60.97 -13.84 8.17
C CYS A 68 62.44 -13.84 8.60
N ASP A 69 63.20 -14.81 8.08
CA ASP A 69 64.61 -15.00 8.39
C ASP A 69 65.52 -13.87 7.84
N SER A 70 66.81 -13.90 8.20
CA SER A 70 67.80 -12.91 7.76
C SER A 70 68.00 -12.88 6.24
N HIS A 71 67.61 -13.94 5.55
CA HIS A 71 67.75 -14.07 4.12
C HIS A 71 66.48 -13.58 3.37
N HIS A 72 65.31 -13.70 3.98
CA HIS A 72 64.04 -13.39 3.32
C HIS A 72 63.18 -12.48 4.18
N PRO A 73 63.58 -11.21 4.33
CA PRO A 73 62.82 -10.22 5.07
C PRO A 73 61.48 -9.95 4.39
N GLY A 74 60.47 -9.60 5.19
CA GLY A 74 59.10 -9.59 4.72
C GLY A 74 58.11 -8.97 5.68
N VAL A 75 56.83 -8.96 5.29
CA VAL A 75 55.75 -8.56 6.19
C VAL A 75 55.53 -9.70 7.20
N GLY A 76 56.20 -9.60 8.34
CA GLY A 76 56.13 -10.56 9.44
C GLY A 76 55.21 -10.12 10.58
N ASP A 77 55.23 -10.86 11.69
CA ASP A 77 54.41 -10.64 12.91
C ASP A 77 52.90 -10.55 12.61
N VAL A 78 52.43 -11.43 11.74
CA VAL A 78 51.03 -11.46 11.29
C VAL A 78 50.21 -12.31 12.26
N LYS A 79 49.15 -11.71 12.83
CA LYS A 79 48.14 -12.38 13.66
C LYS A 79 47.19 -13.22 12.82
N PHE A 80 46.74 -12.65 11.71
CA PHE A 80 45.92 -13.33 10.70
C PHE A 80 45.92 -12.54 9.40
N VAL A 81 45.56 -13.22 8.31
CA VAL A 81 45.23 -12.59 7.04
C VAL A 81 43.73 -12.71 6.79
N LYS A 82 43.10 -11.61 6.40
CA LYS A 82 41.69 -11.58 6.02
C LYS A 82 41.56 -11.18 4.56
N ASP A 83 40.84 -11.99 3.81
CA ASP A 83 40.40 -11.67 2.47
C ASP A 83 39.14 -10.79 2.57
N LEU A 84 39.18 -9.67 1.85
CA LEU A 84 38.10 -8.69 1.83
C LEU A 84 37.12 -8.91 0.68
N GLN A 85 37.45 -9.74 -0.31
CA GLN A 85 36.48 -10.17 -1.31
C GLN A 85 35.50 -11.19 -0.72
N ASP A 86 36.03 -12.17 0.02
CA ASP A 86 35.20 -13.19 0.67
C ASP A 86 34.72 -12.75 2.07
N ASN A 87 35.30 -11.67 2.62
CA ASN A 87 35.07 -11.17 3.96
C ASN A 87 35.38 -12.19 5.09
N VAL A 88 36.30 -13.13 4.84
CA VAL A 88 36.67 -14.21 5.77
C VAL A 88 38.14 -14.11 6.20
N VAL A 89 38.43 -14.50 7.45
CA VAL A 89 39.80 -14.73 7.91
C VAL A 89 40.30 -16.03 7.30
N VAL A 90 41.16 -15.92 6.29
CA VAL A 90 41.57 -17.04 5.43
C VAL A 90 42.73 -17.83 6.02
N THR A 91 43.53 -17.21 6.88
CA THR A 91 44.58 -17.93 7.62
C THR A 91 44.96 -17.22 8.92
N LYS A 92 45.21 -18.02 9.96
CA LYS A 92 45.80 -17.60 11.24
C LYS A 92 47.19 -18.21 11.48
N LYS A 93 47.64 -19.07 10.56
CA LYS A 93 48.93 -19.79 10.62
C LYS A 93 50.01 -19.12 9.77
N PHE A 94 49.62 -18.12 8.98
CA PHE A 94 50.54 -17.38 8.12
C PHE A 94 51.38 -16.40 8.93
N GLU A 95 52.70 -16.48 8.78
CA GLU A 95 53.66 -15.73 9.57
C GLU A 95 54.43 -14.69 8.77
N CYS A 96 54.82 -14.98 7.51
CA CYS A 96 55.72 -14.13 6.73
C CYS A 96 55.39 -14.03 5.23
N SER A 97 55.15 -12.81 4.75
CA SER A 97 55.18 -12.49 3.30
C SER A 97 56.58 -12.02 2.91
N ARG A 98 57.39 -12.91 2.34
CA ARG A 98 58.77 -12.61 1.93
C ARG A 98 58.78 -11.60 0.79
N PHE A 99 59.33 -10.42 1.07
CA PHE A 99 59.25 -9.29 0.15
C PHE A 99 60.35 -9.30 -0.89
N ASP A 100 61.58 -9.72 -0.54
CA ASP A 100 62.74 -9.72 -1.43
C ASP A 100 63.81 -10.73 -0.96
N VAL A 101 64.77 -11.07 -1.83
CA VAL A 101 65.91 -11.97 -1.60
C VAL A 101 67.19 -11.26 -1.19
N HIS A 102 67.22 -9.91 -1.21
CA HIS A 102 68.42 -9.13 -0.90
C HIS A 102 68.63 -8.92 0.61
N PHE A 103 69.83 -9.23 1.09
CA PHE A 103 70.18 -9.15 2.53
C PHE A 103 70.67 -7.76 2.98
N HIS A 104 71.03 -6.88 2.04
CA HIS A 104 71.67 -5.61 2.38
C HIS A 104 70.62 -4.54 2.74
N LYS A 105 70.79 -3.89 3.91
CA LYS A 105 69.84 -2.89 4.44
C LYS A 105 69.62 -1.66 3.56
N SER A 106 70.53 -1.39 2.61
CA SER A 106 70.40 -0.26 1.68
C SER A 106 69.74 -0.63 0.34
N LEU A 107 69.30 -1.89 0.16
CA LEU A 107 68.68 -2.39 -1.06
C LEU A 107 67.34 -3.07 -0.74
N GLY A 108 66.45 -3.15 -1.73
CA GLY A 108 65.24 -3.97 -1.64
C GLY A 108 64.33 -3.58 -0.48
N TRP A 109 64.07 -4.54 0.42
CA TRP A 109 63.25 -4.36 1.62
C TRP A 109 63.74 -3.23 2.55
N GLY A 110 65.06 -3.10 2.72
CA GLY A 110 65.65 -2.13 3.64
C GLY A 110 65.50 -0.71 3.08
N LYS A 111 65.73 -0.58 1.77
CA LYS A 111 65.44 0.66 1.04
C LYS A 111 63.96 0.98 1.05
N MET A 112 63.07 -0.01 0.91
CA MET A 112 61.62 0.20 0.99
C MET A 112 61.19 0.79 2.34
N ASN A 113 61.66 0.21 3.45
CA ASN A 113 61.45 0.76 4.80
C ASN A 113 62.00 2.19 4.94
N GLU A 114 63.15 2.50 4.34
CA GLU A 114 63.72 3.85 4.30
C GLU A 114 62.84 4.81 3.48
N CYS A 115 62.37 4.41 2.30
CA CYS A 115 61.52 5.23 1.43
C CYS A 115 60.13 5.47 2.07
N PHE A 116 59.65 4.59 2.96
CA PHE A 116 58.51 4.90 3.83
C PHE A 116 58.83 5.97 4.88
N ARG A 117 60.07 6.10 5.34
CA ARG A 117 60.48 7.05 6.38
C ARG A 117 60.81 8.43 5.82
N THR A 118 61.48 8.47 4.68
CA THR A 118 62.02 9.70 4.06
C THR A 118 61.80 9.69 2.55
N PRO A 119 61.59 10.87 1.93
CA PRO A 119 61.49 11.01 0.47
C PRO A 119 62.64 10.33 -0.27
N CYS A 120 62.31 9.60 -1.33
CA CYS A 120 63.19 8.68 -2.02
C CYS A 120 62.89 8.75 -3.52
N LYS A 121 63.56 9.68 -4.23
CA LYS A 121 63.28 9.99 -5.64
C LYS A 121 63.48 8.80 -6.60
N ALA A 122 64.42 7.90 -6.30
CA ALA A 122 64.70 6.72 -7.12
C ALA A 122 63.82 5.49 -6.77
N GLY A 123 62.96 5.60 -5.75
CA GLY A 123 62.23 4.47 -5.20
C GLY A 123 63.13 3.44 -4.51
N PHE A 124 62.55 2.28 -4.18
CA PHE A 124 63.26 1.23 -3.43
C PHE A 124 64.28 0.44 -4.27
N ASN A 125 64.22 0.55 -5.60
CA ASN A 125 65.16 -0.06 -6.54
C ASN A 125 66.40 0.83 -6.78
N TYR A 126 67.16 1.08 -5.71
CA TYR A 126 68.36 1.92 -5.78
C TYR A 126 69.47 1.22 -6.60
N LEU A 127 70.05 1.93 -7.58
CA LEU A 127 71.09 1.46 -8.51
C LEU A 127 70.69 0.32 -9.47
N LYS A 128 69.38 0.04 -9.66
CA LYS A 128 68.86 -1.12 -10.44
C LYS A 128 69.31 -2.49 -9.92
N LEU A 129 69.76 -2.57 -8.67
CA LEU A 129 70.29 -3.81 -8.08
C LEU A 129 69.20 -4.67 -7.43
N ALA A 130 68.00 -4.14 -7.19
CA ALA A 130 66.88 -4.87 -6.60
C ALA A 130 65.83 -5.19 -7.67
N THR A 131 65.90 -6.42 -8.20
CA THR A 131 65.05 -6.86 -9.33
C THR A 131 63.76 -7.53 -8.88
N SER A 132 63.52 -7.62 -7.56
CA SER A 132 62.40 -8.34 -6.98
C SER A 132 61.80 -7.60 -5.78
N GLY A 133 60.49 -7.77 -5.57
CA GLY A 133 59.72 -7.09 -4.53
C GLY A 133 58.25 -7.48 -4.60
N ALA A 134 57.69 -8.15 -3.59
CA ALA A 134 56.30 -8.60 -3.64
C ALA A 134 55.54 -8.65 -2.30
N PHE A 135 54.24 -8.40 -2.37
CA PHE A 135 53.30 -8.63 -1.27
C PHE A 135 52.40 -9.83 -1.60
N SER A 136 52.24 -10.74 -0.65
CA SER A 136 51.48 -11.97 -0.85
C SER A 136 51.05 -12.62 0.47
N PHE A 137 50.16 -13.59 0.42
CA PHE A 137 49.95 -14.51 1.53
C PHE A 137 49.69 -15.93 1.03
N SER A 138 49.82 -16.90 1.92
CA SER A 138 49.46 -18.31 1.66
C SER A 138 48.49 -18.80 2.73
N VAL A 139 47.50 -19.58 2.33
CA VAL A 139 46.61 -20.32 3.24
C VAL A 139 47.12 -21.72 3.55
N GLU A 140 48.03 -22.24 2.73
CA GLU A 140 48.59 -23.58 2.84
C GLU A 140 49.92 -23.61 3.62
N SER A 141 50.68 -22.51 3.59
CA SER A 141 52.03 -22.39 4.14
C SER A 141 52.12 -21.21 5.13
N SER A 142 53.05 -21.31 6.10
CA SER A 142 53.36 -20.19 7.02
C SER A 142 54.09 -19.03 6.32
N LYS A 143 54.63 -19.28 5.12
CA LYS A 143 55.38 -18.33 4.31
C LYS A 143 54.86 -18.24 2.88
N SER A 144 54.94 -17.06 2.29
CA SER A 144 54.65 -16.79 0.87
C SER A 144 55.62 -15.74 0.31
N GLY A 145 55.46 -15.38 -0.96
CA GLY A 145 56.22 -14.31 -1.61
C GLY A 145 57.25 -14.84 -2.59
N ILE A 146 58.35 -14.12 -2.75
CA ILE A 146 59.38 -14.52 -3.73
C ILE A 146 59.94 -15.89 -3.34
N MET A 147 59.92 -16.83 -4.29
CA MET A 147 60.28 -18.26 -4.14
C MET A 147 59.28 -19.17 -3.39
N ASN A 148 58.08 -18.71 -3.03
CA ASN A 148 57.06 -19.57 -2.41
C ASN A 148 55.71 -19.44 -3.10
N ASN A 149 54.92 -20.51 -3.04
CA ASN A 149 53.53 -20.45 -3.50
C ASN A 149 52.73 -19.45 -2.65
N SER A 150 51.73 -18.86 -3.26
CA SER A 150 50.89 -17.83 -2.66
C SER A 150 49.44 -17.98 -3.11
N THR A 151 48.50 -17.65 -2.24
CA THR A 151 47.07 -17.53 -2.53
C THR A 151 46.79 -16.29 -3.40
N LYS A 152 47.39 -15.15 -3.03
CA LYS A 152 47.35 -13.90 -3.80
C LYS A 152 48.74 -13.27 -3.79
N TYR A 153 49.13 -12.65 -4.90
CA TYR A 153 50.46 -12.11 -5.13
C TYR A 153 50.39 -10.82 -5.97
N ILE A 154 51.16 -9.80 -5.58
CA ILE A 154 51.46 -8.64 -6.43
C ILE A 154 52.90 -8.22 -6.22
N GLY A 155 53.63 -8.06 -7.32
CA GLY A 155 55.02 -7.63 -7.26
C GLY A 155 55.80 -8.07 -8.48
N CYS A 156 57.12 -7.99 -8.36
CA CYS A 156 58.03 -8.46 -9.40
C CYS A 156 59.02 -9.48 -8.83
N GLU A 157 59.39 -10.43 -9.68
CA GLU A 157 60.42 -11.43 -9.41
C GLU A 157 61.34 -11.51 -10.63
N LYS A 158 62.65 -11.28 -10.44
CA LYS A 158 63.66 -11.29 -11.51
C LYS A 158 63.24 -10.45 -12.72
N ASP A 159 62.88 -9.19 -12.48
CA ASP A 159 62.45 -8.21 -13.47
C ASP A 159 61.10 -8.49 -14.17
N LYS A 160 60.36 -9.52 -13.76
CA LYS A 160 59.02 -9.82 -14.26
C LYS A 160 57.97 -9.43 -13.23
N CYS A 161 57.11 -8.48 -13.57
CA CYS A 161 56.04 -7.98 -12.71
C CYS A 161 54.70 -8.64 -13.05
N CYS A 162 53.94 -9.02 -12.03
CA CYS A 162 52.60 -9.56 -12.22
C CYS A 162 51.73 -9.38 -10.98
N ALA A 163 50.42 -9.42 -11.22
CA ALA A 163 49.43 -9.77 -10.21
C ALA A 163 49.00 -11.21 -10.43
N CYS A 164 48.81 -11.97 -9.36
CA CYS A 164 48.22 -13.30 -9.44
C CYS A 164 47.24 -13.53 -8.29
N TYR A 165 46.11 -14.17 -8.60
CA TYR A 165 45.03 -14.45 -7.66
C TYR A 165 44.19 -15.66 -8.11
N GLY A 166 43.58 -16.34 -7.14
CA GLY A 166 42.63 -17.42 -7.40
C GLY A 166 41.16 -16.98 -7.39
N PRO A 167 40.24 -17.87 -7.80
CA PRO A 167 38.79 -17.63 -7.71
C PRO A 167 38.26 -17.60 -6.28
N SER A 168 39.02 -18.09 -5.30
CA SER A 168 38.72 -18.04 -3.87
C SER A 168 40.02 -18.04 -3.05
N SER A 169 39.93 -18.03 -1.72
CA SER A 169 41.08 -18.07 -0.82
C SER A 169 41.16 -19.36 0.02
N ASP A 170 41.05 -20.51 -0.61
CA ASP A 170 41.12 -21.84 0.02
C ASP A 170 42.42 -22.62 -0.26
N LYS A 171 43.20 -22.22 -1.28
CA LYS A 171 44.46 -22.84 -1.72
C LYS A 171 45.44 -21.79 -2.23
N ASP A 172 46.67 -22.21 -2.54
CA ASP A 172 47.60 -21.37 -3.28
C ASP A 172 47.39 -21.47 -4.79
N TYR A 173 47.47 -20.32 -5.46
CA TYR A 173 47.14 -20.15 -6.88
C TYR A 173 48.29 -19.57 -7.70
N CYS A 174 49.33 -19.09 -7.02
CA CYS A 174 50.43 -18.33 -7.59
C CYS A 174 51.74 -18.97 -7.21
N ALA A 175 52.41 -19.57 -8.19
CA ALA A 175 53.75 -20.13 -8.03
C ALA A 175 54.83 -19.11 -8.44
N PRO A 176 56.08 -19.29 -7.97
CA PRO A 176 57.20 -18.42 -8.32
C PRO A 176 57.38 -18.21 -9.83
N GLY A 177 57.83 -17.01 -10.19
CA GLY A 177 58.01 -16.59 -11.58
C GLY A 177 56.72 -16.23 -12.30
N CYS A 178 55.70 -15.75 -11.57
CA CYS A 178 54.41 -15.34 -12.12
C CYS A 178 53.67 -16.48 -12.84
N LYS A 179 53.62 -17.67 -12.23
CA LYS A 179 52.95 -18.84 -12.81
C LYS A 179 51.63 -19.14 -12.10
N ALA A 180 50.56 -19.26 -12.87
CA ALA A 180 49.29 -19.77 -12.37
C ALA A 180 49.39 -21.26 -12.02
N ILE A 181 48.89 -21.64 -10.85
CA ILE A 181 48.64 -23.02 -10.42
C ILE A 181 47.22 -23.13 -9.89
N ASN A 182 46.68 -24.35 -9.80
CA ASN A 182 45.36 -24.62 -9.22
C ASN A 182 44.20 -23.76 -9.80
N GLY A 183 44.31 -23.30 -11.05
CA GLY A 183 43.30 -22.42 -11.67
C GLY A 183 43.46 -20.93 -11.36
N GLY A 184 44.63 -20.51 -10.86
CA GLY A 184 44.96 -19.10 -10.67
C GLY A 184 44.95 -18.29 -11.96
N THR A 185 44.69 -16.99 -11.84
CA THR A 185 44.78 -16.02 -12.92
C THR A 185 46.03 -15.16 -12.70
N VAL A 186 46.83 -14.97 -13.75
CA VAL A 186 47.99 -14.09 -13.74
C VAL A 186 47.71 -12.92 -14.69
N LEU A 187 48.00 -11.71 -14.23
CA LEU A 187 47.99 -10.49 -15.02
C LEU A 187 49.43 -10.00 -15.14
N THR A 188 49.89 -9.78 -16.36
CA THR A 188 51.20 -9.22 -16.66
C THR A 188 51.10 -7.82 -17.26
N ASP A 189 52.20 -7.05 -17.17
CA ASP A 189 52.28 -5.66 -17.67
C ASP A 189 51.99 -5.55 -19.18
N ASP A 190 52.17 -6.63 -19.95
CA ASP A 190 51.91 -6.68 -21.39
C ASP A 190 50.41 -6.80 -21.74
N ASP A 191 49.55 -7.20 -20.79
CA ASP A 191 48.15 -7.57 -21.08
C ASP A 191 47.12 -6.53 -20.59
N THR A 192 47.40 -5.78 -19.51
CA THR A 192 46.43 -4.84 -18.90
C THR A 192 47.10 -3.77 -18.00
N GLU A 193 46.46 -2.60 -17.81
CA GLU A 193 46.83 -1.65 -16.76
C GLU A 193 46.46 -2.22 -15.37
N ILE A 194 47.44 -2.76 -14.64
CA ILE A 194 47.26 -3.28 -13.27
C ILE A 194 47.43 -2.13 -12.27
N HIS A 195 46.43 -1.93 -11.40
CA HIS A 195 46.49 -0.94 -10.32
C HIS A 195 46.55 -1.62 -8.96
N ALA A 196 47.48 -1.17 -8.10
CA ALA A 196 47.60 -1.61 -6.72
C ALA A 196 47.42 -0.45 -5.74
N TRP A 197 46.56 -0.63 -4.74
CA TRP A 197 46.39 0.30 -3.62
C TRP A 197 46.84 -0.34 -2.31
N TYR A 198 47.51 0.47 -1.50
CA TYR A 198 48.01 0.07 -0.20
C TYR A 198 47.36 0.91 0.88
N TRP A 199 46.88 0.25 1.92
CA TRP A 199 46.20 0.92 3.02
C TRP A 199 46.83 0.59 4.34
N ILE A 200 46.79 1.58 5.21
CA ILE A 200 47.24 1.45 6.58
C ILE A 200 46.08 1.74 7.52
N ARG A 201 45.97 0.94 8.58
CA ARG A 201 45.09 1.24 9.70
C ARG A 201 45.95 1.57 10.91
N THR A 202 45.91 2.80 11.41
CA THR A 202 46.74 3.25 12.54
C THR A 202 46.17 2.89 13.91
N SER A 203 44.86 2.69 13.99
CA SER A 203 44.17 2.20 15.18
C SER A 203 42.86 1.53 14.77
N LEU A 204 42.38 0.59 15.57
CA LEU A 204 40.97 0.26 15.52
C LEU A 204 40.17 1.52 15.90
N PRO A 205 38.99 1.76 15.31
CA PRO A 205 38.08 2.79 15.80
C PRO A 205 38.01 2.69 17.33
N LYS A 206 38.39 3.77 18.03
CA LYS A 206 38.33 3.77 19.49
C LYS A 206 36.87 3.62 19.88
N ARG A 207 36.56 2.51 20.56
CA ARG A 207 35.24 2.28 21.14
C ARG A 207 34.88 3.48 22.01
N VAL A 208 33.77 4.13 21.68
CA VAL A 208 33.09 5.03 22.61
C VAL A 208 32.32 4.18 23.64
N TRP A 209 32.02 2.91 23.33
CA TRP A 209 31.15 2.04 24.15
C TRP A 209 31.72 0.62 24.32
N LYS A 210 31.58 0.06 25.52
CA LYS A 210 32.31 -1.14 25.99
C LYS A 210 31.55 -2.49 25.83
N LYS A 211 30.34 -2.51 25.25
CA LYS A 211 29.50 -3.72 25.14
C LYS A 211 29.41 -4.26 23.70
N CYS A 212 29.46 -5.58 23.51
CA CYS A 212 29.26 -6.22 22.20
C CYS A 212 27.77 -6.46 21.87
N MET A 213 27.46 -6.69 20.60
CA MET A 213 26.10 -6.93 20.11
C MET A 213 25.58 -8.30 20.57
N GLU A 214 24.50 -8.30 21.34
CA GLU A 214 23.76 -9.48 21.78
C GLU A 214 22.39 -9.51 21.09
N TYR A 215 21.91 -10.68 20.70
CA TYR A 215 20.56 -10.88 20.19
C TYR A 215 19.97 -12.20 20.68
N GLU A 216 18.65 -12.26 20.76
CA GLU A 216 17.91 -13.43 21.24
C GLU A 216 17.27 -14.14 20.05
N LYS A 217 17.42 -15.47 19.98
CA LYS A 217 16.68 -16.31 19.03
C LYS A 217 16.14 -17.55 19.73
N ILE A 218 15.05 -18.09 19.20
CA ILE A 218 14.48 -19.34 19.68
C ILE A 218 15.40 -20.47 19.21
N GLY A 219 15.96 -21.23 20.15
CA GLY A 219 16.77 -22.41 19.85
C GLY A 219 15.89 -23.63 19.57
N ASP A 220 16.52 -24.73 19.14
CA ASP A 220 15.85 -25.95 18.67
C ASP A 220 14.93 -26.62 19.72
N GLY A 221 15.05 -26.25 20.99
CA GLY A 221 14.18 -26.68 22.09
C GLY A 221 13.05 -25.71 22.46
N GLY A 222 12.72 -24.73 21.60
CA GLY A 222 11.65 -23.74 21.83
C GLY A 222 11.96 -22.69 22.90
N LYS A 223 13.16 -22.72 23.49
CA LYS A 223 13.61 -21.74 24.49
C LYS A 223 14.39 -20.62 23.82
N THR A 224 14.17 -19.39 24.29
CA THR A 224 14.95 -18.22 23.88
C THR A 224 16.39 -18.36 24.39
N VAL A 225 17.36 -18.27 23.49
CA VAL A 225 18.79 -18.33 23.79
C VAL A 225 19.44 -17.03 23.35
N LYS A 226 20.35 -16.51 24.19
CA LYS A 226 21.16 -15.34 23.86
C LYS A 226 22.38 -15.73 23.02
N TRP A 227 22.65 -14.91 22.01
CA TRP A 227 23.78 -15.01 21.12
C TRP A 227 24.49 -13.67 21.07
N HIS A 228 25.78 -13.68 20.77
CA HIS A 228 26.55 -12.48 20.44
C HIS A 228 27.35 -12.72 19.17
N ILE A 229 27.72 -11.66 18.47
CA ILE A 229 28.62 -11.77 17.31
C ILE A 229 30.06 -11.57 17.77
N ASP A 230 30.91 -12.55 17.49
CA ASP A 230 32.33 -12.49 17.79
C ASP A 230 32.98 -11.31 17.04
N GLU A 231 33.69 -10.47 17.78
CA GLU A 231 34.19 -9.19 17.32
C GLU A 231 35.11 -9.30 16.09
N TYR A 232 35.91 -10.36 16.04
CA TYR A 232 37.00 -10.51 15.08
C TYR A 232 36.57 -11.34 13.86
N THR A 233 35.81 -12.41 14.11
CA THR A 233 35.38 -13.36 13.09
C THR A 233 34.05 -12.98 12.46
N LYS A 234 33.26 -12.13 13.12
CA LYS A 234 31.87 -11.81 12.74
C LYS A 234 30.94 -13.03 12.73
N VAL A 235 31.32 -14.10 13.43
CA VAL A 235 30.54 -15.33 13.55
C VAL A 235 29.68 -15.29 14.83
N PRO A 236 28.42 -15.71 14.80
CA PRO A 236 27.59 -15.85 15.99
C PRO A 236 28.13 -16.89 16.98
N GLN A 237 28.18 -16.53 18.26
CA GLN A 237 28.49 -17.41 19.39
C GLN A 237 27.35 -17.41 20.40
N GLN A 238 27.12 -18.55 21.04
CA GLN A 238 26.07 -18.71 22.04
C GLN A 238 26.56 -18.18 23.40
N GLY A 239 25.71 -17.39 24.07
CA GLY A 239 26.01 -16.78 25.38
C GLY A 239 26.13 -15.25 25.34
N PRO A 240 25.98 -14.57 26.51
CA PRO A 240 26.08 -13.11 26.62
C PRO A 240 27.53 -12.61 26.55
N CYS A 241 27.68 -11.31 26.30
CA CYS A 241 28.94 -10.58 26.41
C CYS A 241 29.39 -10.49 27.88
N SER A 242 30.71 -10.58 28.13
CA SER A 242 31.27 -10.72 29.49
C SER A 242 31.28 -9.46 30.38
N TYR A 243 30.50 -8.40 30.10
CA TYR A 243 30.51 -7.16 30.92
C TYR A 243 29.15 -6.42 30.98
N PRO A 244 28.68 -5.99 32.17
CA PRO A 244 27.39 -5.30 32.33
C PRO A 244 27.48 -3.76 32.36
N GLY A 245 26.39 -3.08 31.99
CA GLY A 245 26.16 -1.64 32.22
C GLY A 245 25.49 -0.87 31.07
N ASP A 246 24.16 -1.05 30.93
CA ASP A 246 23.10 -0.27 30.25
C ASP A 246 23.19 0.32 28.83
N VAL A 247 21.99 0.29 28.21
CA VAL A 247 21.54 0.50 26.81
C VAL A 247 21.73 -0.71 25.88
N ARG A 248 20.61 -1.20 25.32
CA ARG A 248 20.58 -2.26 24.28
C ARG A 248 20.81 -1.62 22.90
N PHE A 249 22.07 -1.41 22.55
CA PHE A 249 22.45 -1.05 21.19
C PHE A 249 22.61 -2.34 20.38
N ASN A 250 21.75 -2.55 19.37
CA ASN A 250 22.04 -3.46 18.28
C ASN A 250 22.92 -2.70 17.28
N ASP A 251 23.88 -3.34 16.61
CA ASP A 251 24.87 -2.64 15.75
C ASP A 251 24.18 -1.59 14.84
N GLY A 252 24.44 -0.31 15.14
CA GLY A 252 23.92 0.84 14.42
C GLY A 252 22.59 1.43 14.90
N VAL A 253 21.78 0.75 15.73
CA VAL A 253 20.44 1.19 16.15
C VAL A 253 20.22 1.09 17.67
N ALA A 254 19.91 2.23 18.30
CA ALA A 254 19.54 2.32 19.71
C ALA A 254 18.10 1.87 19.96
N VAL A 255 17.87 0.80 20.70
CA VAL A 255 16.51 0.37 21.05
C VAL A 255 16.07 1.09 22.32
N VAL A 256 14.94 1.79 22.26
CA VAL A 256 14.36 2.51 23.41
C VAL A 256 12.88 2.16 23.56
N ASP A 257 12.40 2.18 24.80
CA ASP A 257 11.04 1.73 25.09
C ASP A 257 9.99 2.77 24.69
N ASN A 258 10.29 4.05 24.90
CA ASN A 258 9.37 5.15 24.64
C ASN A 258 10.08 6.48 24.33
N LYS A 259 9.28 7.52 24.11
CA LYS A 259 9.75 8.88 23.80
C LYS A 259 10.58 9.51 24.92
N GLU A 260 10.39 9.16 26.19
CA GLU A 260 11.18 9.69 27.30
C GLU A 260 12.59 9.10 27.31
N THR A 261 12.70 7.78 27.14
CA THR A 261 14.00 7.10 26.98
C THR A 261 14.76 7.55 25.75
N LEU A 262 14.06 7.91 24.66
CA LEU A 262 14.66 8.50 23.46
C LEU A 262 15.37 9.85 23.74
N LYS A 263 14.85 10.67 24.66
CA LYS A 263 15.48 11.94 25.06
C LYS A 263 16.77 11.76 25.85
N LYS A 264 16.96 10.59 26.47
CA LYS A 264 18.17 10.26 27.25
C LYS A 264 19.34 9.82 26.36
N LEU A 265 19.09 9.56 25.07
CA LEU A 265 20.15 9.18 24.13
C LEU A 265 21.09 10.36 23.84
N PRO A 266 22.40 10.08 23.62
CA PRO A 266 23.38 11.12 23.34
C PRO A 266 23.10 11.82 22.00
N ASN A 267 23.42 13.11 21.93
CA ASN A 267 23.17 13.94 20.74
C ASN A 267 24.22 13.69 19.64
N ILE A 268 24.07 12.60 18.91
CA ILE A 268 24.97 12.20 17.83
C ILE A 268 24.19 12.24 16.51
N GLU A 269 24.56 13.15 15.61
CA GLU A 269 23.99 13.20 14.26
C GLU A 269 24.27 11.90 13.52
N GLY A 270 23.26 11.35 12.83
CA GLY A 270 23.34 10.05 12.15
C GLY A 270 23.01 8.84 13.02
N LEU A 271 22.79 9.01 14.33
CA LEU A 271 22.36 7.92 15.21
C LEU A 271 20.97 7.41 14.80
N LEU A 272 20.84 6.09 14.62
CA LEU A 272 19.54 5.45 14.44
C LEU A 272 18.98 4.96 15.78
N SER A 273 17.68 5.04 15.97
CA SER A 273 16.98 4.50 17.14
C SER A 273 15.67 3.83 16.75
N TYR A 274 15.41 2.67 17.33
CA TYR A 274 14.14 1.94 17.19
C TYR A 274 13.33 2.08 18.48
N ARG A 275 12.07 2.52 18.35
CA ARG A 275 11.13 2.61 19.47
C ARG A 275 10.26 1.36 19.53
N THR A 276 10.25 0.66 20.66
CA THR A 276 9.47 -0.59 20.80
C THR A 276 7.99 -0.33 21.01
N ASP A 277 7.59 0.79 21.62
CA ASP A 277 6.19 1.14 21.88
C ASP A 277 5.35 1.36 20.62
N ASN A 278 5.93 1.97 19.59
CA ASN A 278 5.23 2.27 18.34
C ASN A 278 5.90 1.73 17.08
N LYS A 279 6.99 0.96 17.23
CA LYS A 279 7.75 0.33 16.14
C LYS A 279 8.37 1.33 15.15
N ASP A 280 8.64 2.57 15.56
CA ASP A 280 9.26 3.58 14.70
C ASP A 280 10.80 3.42 14.62
N LEU A 281 11.34 3.51 13.40
CA LEU A 281 12.78 3.68 13.15
C LEU A 281 13.11 5.16 12.90
N LEU A 282 13.93 5.74 13.75
CA LEU A 282 14.25 7.17 13.81
C LEU A 282 15.72 7.41 13.48
N LEU A 283 16.02 8.44 12.69
CA LEU A 283 17.35 8.98 12.43
C LEU A 283 17.53 10.32 13.14
N ARG A 284 18.64 10.49 13.87
CA ARG A 284 18.99 11.75 14.54
C ARG A 284 19.57 12.75 13.53
N GLY A 285 18.85 13.84 13.29
CA GLY A 285 19.41 15.04 12.67
C GLY A 285 20.05 15.98 13.70
N LYS A 286 20.56 17.14 13.26
CA LYS A 286 21.28 18.11 14.12
C LYS A 286 20.56 18.50 15.42
N HIS A 287 19.23 18.64 15.37
CA HIS A 287 18.44 19.11 16.52
C HIS A 287 17.18 18.27 16.81
N SER A 288 16.88 17.25 15.98
CA SER A 288 15.62 16.51 16.05
C SER A 288 15.78 15.04 15.67
N TRP A 289 14.84 14.22 16.11
CA TRP A 289 14.67 12.84 15.64
C TRP A 289 13.66 12.82 14.49
N ASN A 290 13.99 12.17 13.38
CA ASN A 290 13.16 12.07 12.18
C ASN A 290 12.83 10.60 11.90
N SER A 291 11.55 10.26 11.67
CA SER A 291 11.15 8.90 11.30
C SER A 291 11.59 8.58 9.87
N MET A 292 12.27 7.45 9.67
CA MET A 292 12.76 7.00 8.36
C MET A 292 11.71 6.21 7.58
N ALA A 293 10.84 5.49 8.28
CA ALA A 293 9.75 4.73 7.68
C ALA A 293 8.42 5.32 8.13
N LYS A 294 7.93 6.31 7.38
CA LYS A 294 6.51 6.70 7.41
C LYS A 294 5.65 5.75 6.57
N GLN A 295 6.06 4.49 6.40
CA GLN A 295 5.43 3.56 5.47
C GLN A 295 3.94 3.37 5.78
N ASN A 296 3.57 3.25 7.05
CA ASN A 296 2.16 3.20 7.48
C ASN A 296 1.40 4.49 7.17
N GLN A 297 2.05 5.66 7.21
CA GLN A 297 1.40 6.94 6.87
C GLN A 297 1.23 7.08 5.35
N VAL A 298 2.21 6.62 4.56
CA VAL A 298 2.13 6.61 3.09
C VAL A 298 1.08 5.61 2.62
N GLU A 299 1.03 4.40 3.18
CA GLU A 299 -0.01 3.41 2.90
C GLU A 299 -1.40 3.92 3.28
N ARG A 300 -1.53 4.59 4.44
CA ARG A 300 -2.78 5.23 4.84
C ARG A 300 -3.20 6.34 3.87
N LEU A 301 -2.27 7.22 3.47
CA LEU A 301 -2.55 8.28 2.51
C LEU A 301 -2.90 7.72 1.12
N GLN A 302 -2.25 6.63 0.68
CA GLN A 302 -2.60 5.93 -0.56
C GLN A 302 -3.99 5.32 -0.49
N THR A 303 -4.36 4.75 0.65
CA THR A 303 -5.71 4.20 0.89
C THR A 303 -6.76 5.32 0.87
N GLU A 304 -6.54 6.39 1.63
CA GLU A 304 -7.43 7.57 1.66
C GLU A 304 -7.56 8.21 0.26
N MET A 305 -6.47 8.29 -0.51
CA MET A 305 -6.48 8.81 -1.88
C MET A 305 -7.23 7.90 -2.86
N SER A 306 -7.12 6.58 -2.70
CA SER A 306 -7.90 5.60 -3.46
C SER A 306 -9.40 5.72 -3.16
N GLU A 307 -9.78 5.84 -1.89
CA GLU A 307 -11.16 6.06 -1.48
C GLU A 307 -11.74 7.37 -2.03
N LEU A 308 -10.97 8.47 -1.95
CA LEU A 308 -11.37 9.77 -2.49
C LEU A 308 -11.55 9.71 -4.01
N SER A 309 -10.62 9.05 -4.72
CA SER A 309 -10.72 8.85 -6.17
C SER A 309 -11.97 8.05 -6.55
N SER A 310 -12.28 6.98 -5.80
CA SER A 310 -13.50 6.20 -6.00
C SER A 310 -14.77 7.04 -5.78
N LYS A 311 -14.81 7.85 -4.70
CA LYS A 311 -15.95 8.75 -4.42
C LYS A 311 -16.14 9.78 -5.54
N LEU A 312 -15.03 10.36 -6.04
CA LEU A 312 -15.06 11.33 -7.14
C LEU A 312 -15.63 10.70 -8.42
N PHE A 313 -15.14 9.52 -8.80
CA PHE A 313 -15.65 8.79 -9.97
C PHE A 313 -17.16 8.53 -9.87
N LYS A 314 -17.67 8.11 -8.70
CA LYS A 314 -19.11 7.88 -8.50
C LYS A 314 -19.93 9.17 -8.66
N LEU A 315 -19.43 10.31 -8.17
CA LEU A 315 -20.08 11.61 -8.34
C LEU A 315 -20.11 12.05 -9.80
N GLU A 316 -19.01 11.85 -10.54
CA GLU A 316 -18.95 12.12 -11.97
C GLU A 316 -19.96 11.29 -12.75
N GLN A 317 -20.12 10.00 -12.43
CA GLN A 317 -21.14 9.17 -13.06
C GLN A 317 -22.55 9.66 -12.74
N LYS A 318 -22.88 9.99 -11.48
CA LYS A 318 -24.20 10.54 -11.11
C LYS A 318 -24.52 11.86 -11.81
N ASN A 319 -23.50 12.63 -12.21
CA ASN A 319 -23.66 13.89 -12.92
C ASN A 319 -23.97 13.73 -14.42
N LYS A 320 -23.87 12.52 -14.97
CA LYS A 320 -24.30 12.20 -16.34
C LYS A 320 -25.82 12.11 -16.45
N ILE A 321 -26.32 12.33 -17.66
CA ILE A 321 -27.75 12.26 -17.97
C ILE A 321 -28.08 10.83 -18.45
N TYR A 322 -29.07 10.21 -17.83
CA TYR A 322 -29.54 8.85 -18.13
C TYR A 322 -30.98 8.89 -18.64
N SER A 323 -31.42 7.88 -19.42
CA SER A 323 -32.82 7.81 -19.87
C SER A 323 -33.79 7.41 -18.75
N SER A 324 -33.34 6.60 -17.80
CA SER A 324 -34.09 6.18 -16.61
C SER A 324 -33.12 5.74 -15.51
N CYS A 325 -33.62 5.53 -14.29
CA CYS A 325 -32.81 4.99 -13.19
C CYS A 325 -32.33 3.56 -13.48
N LYS A 326 -33.07 2.78 -14.27
CA LYS A 326 -32.67 1.46 -14.75
C LYS A 326 -31.48 1.54 -15.69
N ASN A 327 -31.52 2.48 -16.64
CA ASN A 327 -30.38 2.74 -17.52
C ASN A 327 -29.13 3.21 -16.74
N ALA A 328 -29.32 4.03 -15.69
CA ALA A 328 -28.24 4.43 -14.81
C ALA A 328 -27.63 3.23 -14.05
N LEU A 329 -28.48 2.36 -13.48
CA LEU A 329 -28.04 1.15 -12.79
C LEU A 329 -27.22 0.23 -13.71
N GLU A 330 -27.69 0.00 -14.93
CA GLU A 330 -27.01 -0.87 -15.90
C GLU A 330 -25.67 -0.31 -16.39
N ARG A 331 -25.55 1.01 -16.55
CA ARG A 331 -24.32 1.65 -17.02
C ARG A 331 -23.26 1.81 -15.94
N ILE A 332 -23.68 2.00 -14.69
CA ILE A 332 -22.76 2.22 -13.56
C ILE A 332 -22.37 0.89 -12.90
N GLY A 333 -23.27 -0.10 -12.87
CA GLY A 333 -23.05 -1.38 -12.22
C GLY A 333 -23.22 -1.33 -10.69
N ASP A 334 -22.51 -0.44 -10.00
CA ASP A 334 -22.54 -0.28 -8.54
C ASP A 334 -23.33 0.96 -8.07
N ALA A 335 -24.36 1.34 -8.84
CA ALA A 335 -25.15 2.55 -8.57
C ALA A 335 -25.79 2.51 -7.17
N THR A 336 -25.68 3.61 -6.44
CA THR A 336 -26.26 3.77 -5.09
C THR A 336 -27.54 4.60 -5.12
N HIS A 337 -28.40 4.45 -4.13
CA HIS A 337 -29.59 5.32 -3.99
C HIS A 337 -29.22 6.81 -4.02
N GLY A 338 -30.16 7.64 -4.49
CA GLY A 338 -30.02 9.09 -4.41
C GLY A 338 -30.45 9.77 -5.69
N VAL A 339 -29.98 11.00 -5.87
CA VAL A 339 -30.42 11.87 -6.97
C VAL A 339 -29.58 11.61 -8.22
N TYR A 340 -30.27 11.43 -9.35
CA TYR A 340 -29.68 11.27 -10.68
C TYR A 340 -30.35 12.22 -11.66
N LYS A 341 -29.64 12.57 -12.73
CA LYS A 341 -30.17 13.35 -13.84
C LYS A 341 -30.84 12.43 -14.85
N ILE A 342 -32.17 12.45 -14.89
CA ILE A 342 -32.97 11.67 -15.83
C ILE A 342 -33.41 12.56 -16.99
N LYS A 343 -33.19 12.10 -18.22
CA LYS A 343 -33.55 12.80 -19.45
C LYS A 343 -35.03 13.17 -19.41
N SER A 344 -35.31 14.44 -19.66
CA SER A 344 -36.67 14.98 -19.64
C SER A 344 -36.83 15.93 -20.80
N SER A 345 -37.57 15.50 -21.82
CA SER A 345 -37.88 16.29 -23.02
C SER A 345 -38.71 17.53 -22.70
N SER A 346 -39.39 17.57 -21.55
CA SER A 346 -40.19 18.73 -21.11
C SER A 346 -39.37 19.85 -20.44
N VAL A 347 -38.09 19.64 -20.09
CA VAL A 347 -37.26 20.68 -19.46
C VAL A 347 -36.43 21.39 -20.51
N VAL A 348 -37.01 22.42 -21.13
CA VAL A 348 -36.48 23.12 -22.32
C VAL A 348 -35.07 23.71 -22.13
N LYS A 349 -34.67 24.07 -20.89
CA LYS A 349 -33.34 24.67 -20.61
C LYS A 349 -32.23 23.67 -20.27
N ALA A 350 -32.55 22.52 -19.70
CA ALA A 350 -31.56 21.59 -19.16
C ALA A 350 -31.59 20.21 -19.83
N GLY A 351 -32.72 19.80 -20.41
CA GLY A 351 -32.91 18.47 -21.02
C GLY A 351 -32.96 17.31 -20.02
N TYR A 352 -32.94 17.59 -18.70
CA TYR A 352 -33.00 16.59 -17.63
C TYR A 352 -33.78 17.09 -16.40
N SER A 353 -34.16 16.16 -15.53
CA SER A 353 -34.74 16.39 -14.21
C SER A 353 -33.92 15.64 -13.15
N ASN A 354 -33.71 16.27 -12.00
CA ASN A 354 -33.10 15.61 -10.84
C ASN A 354 -34.17 14.77 -10.15
N VAL A 355 -33.94 13.46 -10.05
CA VAL A 355 -34.93 12.50 -9.54
C VAL A 355 -34.25 11.52 -8.61
N TYR A 356 -34.92 11.17 -7.51
CA TYR A 356 -34.50 10.07 -6.65
C TYR A 356 -34.64 8.73 -7.37
N CYS A 357 -33.52 8.02 -7.48
CA CYS A 357 -33.44 6.66 -7.97
C CYS A 357 -33.26 5.68 -6.81
N HIS A 358 -34.08 4.62 -6.79
CA HIS A 358 -33.89 3.51 -5.88
C HIS A 358 -33.17 2.35 -6.61
N MET A 359 -31.88 2.15 -6.29
CA MET A 359 -30.98 1.30 -7.08
C MET A 359 -30.94 -0.17 -6.66
N THR A 360 -31.50 -0.54 -5.51
CA THR A 360 -31.55 -1.92 -5.03
C THR A 360 -32.98 -2.47 -5.08
N SER A 361 -33.16 -3.75 -4.72
CA SER A 361 -34.47 -4.40 -4.72
C SER A 361 -35.34 -3.90 -3.57
N MET A 362 -36.57 -3.49 -3.87
CA MET A 362 -37.62 -3.27 -2.87
C MET A 362 -38.42 -4.55 -2.68
N PRO A 363 -38.67 -5.04 -1.45
CA PRO A 363 -39.48 -6.23 -1.21
C PRO A 363 -40.87 -6.09 -1.85
N GLY A 364 -41.22 -7.00 -2.78
CA GLY A 364 -42.46 -6.93 -3.56
C GLY A 364 -42.32 -6.33 -4.96
N CYS A 365 -41.15 -5.77 -5.29
CA CYS A 365 -40.77 -5.28 -6.62
C CYS A 365 -39.50 -5.98 -7.12
N SER A 366 -39.38 -6.19 -8.42
CA SER A 366 -38.26 -6.95 -9.01
C SER A 366 -37.03 -6.06 -9.18
N GLY A 367 -35.87 -6.42 -8.62
CA GLY A 367 -34.59 -5.74 -8.86
C GLY A 367 -34.57 -4.24 -8.52
N GLY A 368 -33.55 -3.52 -9.00
CA GLY A 368 -33.34 -2.10 -8.76
C GLY A 368 -33.52 -1.19 -9.98
N GLY A 369 -33.18 0.09 -9.81
CA GLY A 369 -33.23 1.10 -10.88
C GLY A 369 -34.59 1.76 -11.02
N TRP A 370 -35.31 1.92 -9.91
CA TRP A 370 -36.65 2.51 -9.88
C TRP A 370 -36.60 4.03 -9.92
N THR A 371 -37.33 4.64 -10.86
CA THR A 371 -37.45 6.09 -11.04
C THR A 371 -38.65 6.62 -10.28
N LEU A 372 -38.42 7.52 -9.31
CA LEU A 372 -39.52 8.18 -8.59
C LEU A 372 -40.33 9.06 -9.54
N VAL A 373 -41.65 8.99 -9.40
CA VAL A 373 -42.59 9.77 -10.22
C VAL A 373 -43.45 10.68 -9.39
N MET A 374 -44.02 10.15 -8.31
CA MET A 374 -45.02 10.84 -7.53
C MET A 374 -45.04 10.30 -6.10
N LYS A 375 -45.33 11.18 -5.15
CA LYS A 375 -45.57 10.85 -3.75
C LYS A 375 -46.88 11.48 -3.30
N VAL A 376 -47.75 10.67 -2.71
CA VAL A 376 -49.13 11.06 -2.37
C VAL A 376 -49.33 10.91 -0.88
N ASN A 377 -49.65 11.99 -0.17
CA ASN A 377 -49.94 11.91 1.25
C ASN A 377 -51.43 11.72 1.44
N GLY A 378 -51.82 10.54 1.91
CA GLY A 378 -53.22 10.17 2.07
C GLY A 378 -54.03 11.12 2.93
N ARG A 379 -53.38 11.85 3.86
CA ARG A 379 -54.02 12.83 4.76
C ARG A 379 -54.20 14.22 4.14
N LYS A 380 -53.81 14.40 2.88
CA LYS A 380 -53.91 15.67 2.14
C LYS A 380 -54.81 15.51 0.92
N GLU A 381 -55.48 16.61 0.57
CA GLU A 381 -56.38 16.67 -0.59
C GLU A 381 -55.64 16.91 -1.91
N THR A 382 -54.33 17.20 -1.90
CA THR A 382 -53.55 17.60 -3.09
C THR A 382 -53.80 16.69 -4.31
N PHE A 383 -53.82 15.38 -4.09
CA PHE A 383 -53.93 14.37 -5.14
C PHE A 383 -55.19 13.52 -5.01
N TYR A 384 -56.29 14.07 -4.52
CA TYR A 384 -57.59 13.39 -4.59
C TYR A 384 -57.97 13.01 -6.03
N TYR A 385 -58.93 12.09 -6.20
CA TYR A 385 -59.30 11.57 -7.52
C TYR A 385 -59.54 12.65 -8.58
N GLY A 386 -60.27 13.71 -8.24
CA GLY A 386 -60.59 14.82 -9.16
C GLY A 386 -59.47 15.84 -9.36
N SER A 387 -58.31 15.68 -8.71
CA SER A 387 -57.21 16.63 -8.82
C SER A 387 -56.71 16.74 -10.25
N SER A 388 -56.58 17.98 -10.75
CA SER A 388 -56.04 18.25 -12.09
C SER A 388 -54.57 17.81 -12.22
N TYR A 389 -53.86 17.59 -11.10
CA TYR A 389 -52.52 17.03 -11.12
C TYR A 389 -52.44 15.63 -11.75
N TRP A 390 -53.53 14.86 -11.83
CA TRP A 390 -53.52 13.58 -12.53
C TRP A 390 -53.52 13.73 -14.07
N SER A 391 -54.12 14.81 -14.59
CA SER A 391 -54.34 15.01 -16.02
C SER A 391 -53.58 16.19 -16.63
N ASN A 392 -52.80 16.93 -15.84
CA ASN A 392 -51.95 18.02 -16.34
C ASN A 392 -50.46 17.63 -16.42
N LYS A 393 -49.66 18.40 -17.16
CA LYS A 393 -48.19 18.27 -17.24
C LYS A 393 -47.48 19.29 -16.34
N ALA A 394 -48.05 19.58 -15.17
CA ALA A 394 -47.45 20.45 -14.16
C ALA A 394 -46.76 19.63 -13.06
N THR A 395 -45.60 20.12 -12.59
CA THR A 395 -44.92 19.57 -11.40
C THR A 395 -45.61 20.06 -10.13
N TYR A 396 -45.43 19.30 -9.05
CA TYR A 396 -45.80 19.72 -7.69
C TYR A 396 -44.64 19.40 -6.76
N ASN A 397 -44.19 20.39 -5.98
CA ASN A 397 -43.08 20.26 -5.04
C ASN A 397 -41.91 19.39 -5.56
N PRO A 398 -41.20 19.80 -6.63
CA PRO A 398 -40.11 19.00 -7.20
C PRO A 398 -38.96 18.74 -6.21
N GLY A 399 -38.80 19.58 -5.17
CA GLY A 399 -37.84 19.36 -4.09
C GLY A 399 -38.09 18.06 -3.32
N GLY A 400 -39.37 17.67 -3.14
CA GLY A 400 -39.75 16.39 -2.55
C GLY A 400 -39.37 15.17 -3.42
N GLY A 401 -38.98 15.38 -4.68
CA GLY A 401 -38.47 14.34 -5.58
C GLY A 401 -36.99 14.01 -5.41
N LEU A 402 -36.27 14.73 -4.54
CA LEU A 402 -34.83 14.54 -4.31
C LEU A 402 -34.54 13.54 -3.18
N THR A 403 -35.58 13.08 -2.49
CA THR A 403 -35.53 12.18 -1.34
C THR A 403 -36.33 10.90 -1.61
N GLY A 404 -36.05 9.84 -0.85
CA GLY A 404 -36.73 8.55 -0.97
C GLY A 404 -38.04 8.48 -0.20
N PHE A 405 -38.04 7.81 0.96
CA PHE A 405 -39.26 7.44 1.71
C PHE A 405 -39.63 8.42 2.84
N ASP A 406 -39.53 9.71 2.57
CA ASP A 406 -40.03 10.77 3.46
C ASP A 406 -41.53 11.02 3.25
N ASP A 407 -42.08 11.98 3.99
CA ASP A 407 -43.53 12.26 4.00
C ASP A 407 -43.90 13.53 3.17
N GLN A 408 -43.00 13.94 2.27
CA GLN A 408 -43.20 15.09 1.38
C GLN A 408 -43.88 14.67 0.07
N GLU A 409 -45.03 15.28 -0.23
CA GLU A 409 -45.72 15.10 -1.52
C GLU A 409 -44.89 15.64 -2.68
N THR A 410 -44.95 14.97 -3.82
CA THR A 410 -44.29 15.44 -5.05
C THR A 410 -44.98 14.88 -6.29
N LYS A 411 -44.88 15.61 -7.40
CA LYS A 411 -45.17 15.15 -8.75
C LYS A 411 -44.07 15.67 -9.68
N LEU A 412 -43.38 14.75 -10.33
CA LEU A 412 -42.20 15.05 -11.15
C LEU A 412 -42.51 14.96 -12.64
N ALA A 413 -41.65 15.57 -13.46
CA ALA A 413 -41.76 15.51 -14.92
C ALA A 413 -41.62 14.08 -15.48
N THR A 414 -41.06 13.15 -14.70
CA THR A 414 -41.04 11.72 -15.02
C THR A 414 -42.45 11.11 -15.09
N TYR A 415 -43.47 11.77 -14.56
CA TYR A 415 -44.86 11.33 -14.67
C TYR A 415 -45.39 11.34 -16.11
N TRP A 416 -44.96 12.29 -16.93
CA TRP A 416 -45.46 12.46 -18.30
C TRP A 416 -44.39 12.33 -19.40
N ASN A 417 -43.14 12.03 -19.06
CA ASN A 417 -42.03 11.94 -20.05
C ASN A 417 -41.22 10.66 -19.99
N THR A 418 -41.55 9.71 -19.11
CA THR A 418 -40.72 8.53 -18.89
C THR A 418 -41.52 7.27 -19.23
N PRO A 419 -41.17 6.59 -20.35
CA PRO A 419 -41.70 5.27 -20.66
C PRO A 419 -41.29 4.25 -19.61
N PHE A 420 -42.17 3.29 -19.36
CA PHE A 420 -41.93 2.25 -18.36
C PHE A 420 -42.57 0.93 -18.78
N LYS A 421 -42.10 -0.16 -18.18
CA LYS A 421 -42.66 -1.53 -18.30
C LYS A 421 -43.18 -2.07 -16.98
N GLU A 422 -42.75 -1.49 -15.88
CA GLU A 422 -43.20 -1.87 -14.55
C GLU A 422 -43.42 -0.65 -13.66
N ILE A 423 -44.37 -0.78 -12.73
CA ILE A 423 -44.65 0.19 -11.69
C ILE A 423 -44.40 -0.50 -10.35
N CYS A 424 -43.71 0.19 -9.45
CA CYS A 424 -43.59 -0.22 -8.05
C CYS A 424 -44.35 0.78 -7.19
N LEU A 425 -45.38 0.28 -6.51
CA LEU A 425 -46.23 1.06 -5.62
C LEU A 425 -45.82 0.76 -4.19
N GLY A 426 -45.54 1.79 -3.41
CA GLY A 426 -45.22 1.69 -1.99
C GLY A 426 -46.23 2.43 -1.13
N MET A 427 -46.54 1.91 0.04
CA MET A 427 -47.33 2.62 1.05
C MET A 427 -46.64 2.52 2.40
N LYS A 428 -46.48 3.67 3.06
CA LYS A 428 -45.93 3.80 4.41
C LYS A 428 -47.01 4.24 5.38
N VAL A 429 -47.17 3.48 6.46
CA VAL A 429 -48.03 3.80 7.61
C VAL A 429 -47.15 3.72 8.85
N ASN A 430 -47.04 4.84 9.58
CA ASN A 430 -46.03 4.99 10.64
C ASN A 430 -44.62 4.71 10.08
N ASN A 431 -43.92 3.70 10.59
CA ASN A 431 -42.59 3.29 10.11
C ASN A 431 -42.61 2.05 9.21
N ASP A 432 -43.78 1.44 8.98
CA ASP A 432 -43.91 0.25 8.15
C ASP A 432 -44.16 0.65 6.70
N ILE A 433 -43.32 0.17 5.78
CA ILE A 433 -43.46 0.39 4.34
C ILE A 433 -43.48 -0.94 3.59
N ASN A 434 -44.50 -1.15 2.78
CA ASN A 434 -44.63 -2.33 1.92
C ASN A 434 -44.76 -1.91 0.46
N PHE A 435 -44.33 -2.78 -0.44
CA PHE A 435 -44.38 -2.53 -1.88
C PHE A 435 -45.03 -3.67 -2.65
N ILE A 436 -45.59 -3.32 -3.80
CA ILE A 436 -46.09 -4.27 -4.81
C ILE A 436 -45.69 -3.79 -6.20
N SER A 437 -45.46 -4.73 -7.10
CA SER A 437 -45.23 -4.45 -8.52
C SER A 437 -46.45 -4.71 -9.39
N ILE A 438 -46.60 -3.88 -10.41
CA ILE A 438 -47.54 -4.05 -11.52
C ILE A 438 -46.72 -4.06 -12.81
N SER A 439 -46.81 -5.14 -13.58
CA SER A 439 -46.26 -5.19 -14.94
C SER A 439 -47.24 -4.49 -15.87
N TYR A 440 -46.85 -3.33 -16.40
CA TYR A 440 -47.67 -2.52 -17.30
C TYR A 440 -46.76 -1.66 -18.18
N GLN A 441 -46.94 -1.73 -19.49
CA GLN A 441 -46.13 -0.97 -20.44
C GLN A 441 -46.88 0.26 -20.95
N ALA A 442 -46.28 1.44 -20.79
CA ALA A 442 -46.82 2.69 -21.33
C ALA A 442 -45.71 3.71 -21.63
N SER A 443 -46.06 4.72 -22.44
CA SER A 443 -45.18 5.85 -22.77
C SER A 443 -44.95 6.80 -21.59
N SER A 444 -45.91 6.90 -20.67
CA SER A 444 -45.81 7.60 -19.39
C SER A 444 -47.01 7.30 -18.50
N LEU A 445 -46.95 7.63 -17.19
CA LEU A 445 -48.11 7.45 -16.30
C LEU A 445 -49.23 8.42 -16.65
N TYR A 446 -48.88 9.61 -17.16
CA TYR A 446 -49.84 10.55 -17.72
C TYR A 446 -50.68 9.92 -18.83
N ASP A 447 -50.06 9.19 -19.77
CA ASP A 447 -50.78 8.62 -20.91
C ASP A 447 -51.77 7.50 -20.50
N VAL A 448 -51.60 6.94 -19.30
CA VAL A 448 -52.50 5.90 -18.74
C VAL A 448 -53.61 6.53 -17.89
N ILE A 449 -53.39 7.69 -17.30
CA ILE A 449 -54.30 8.26 -16.29
C ILE A 449 -55.08 9.47 -16.82
N ALA A 450 -54.48 10.30 -17.67
CA ALA A 450 -54.96 11.64 -17.98
C ALA A 450 -56.29 11.69 -18.73
N ASP A 451 -56.60 10.67 -19.53
CA ASP A 451 -57.85 10.57 -20.29
C ASP A 451 -59.06 10.19 -19.41
N GLY A 452 -58.81 9.71 -18.19
CA GLY A 452 -59.85 9.26 -17.26
C GLY A 452 -60.44 7.89 -17.60
N THR A 453 -59.92 7.17 -18.59
CA THR A 453 -60.44 5.86 -19.01
C THR A 453 -59.95 4.78 -18.05
N TYR A 454 -60.83 3.82 -17.74
CA TYR A 454 -60.46 2.67 -16.91
C TYR A 454 -59.52 1.74 -17.66
N HIS A 455 -58.41 1.37 -17.03
CA HIS A 455 -57.48 0.35 -17.52
C HIS A 455 -57.26 -0.71 -16.43
N GLY A 456 -57.73 -1.94 -16.68
CA GLY A 456 -57.65 -3.02 -15.72
C GLY A 456 -56.24 -3.56 -15.50
N THR A 457 -55.98 -4.06 -14.29
CA THR A 457 -54.79 -4.88 -13.97
C THR A 457 -55.22 -6.23 -13.40
N SER A 458 -54.29 -7.16 -13.21
CA SER A 458 -54.58 -8.50 -12.70
C SER A 458 -53.59 -8.93 -11.62
N ILE A 459 -53.23 -8.03 -10.70
CA ILE A 459 -52.29 -8.35 -9.62
C ILE A 459 -52.98 -9.01 -8.43
N GLY A 460 -54.30 -8.89 -8.33
CA GLY A 460 -55.14 -9.57 -7.37
C GLY A 460 -55.30 -8.81 -6.05
N ARG A 461 -56.48 -8.99 -5.46
CA ARG A 461 -56.90 -8.39 -4.18
C ARG A 461 -55.87 -8.57 -3.06
N SER A 462 -55.30 -9.77 -2.91
CA SER A 462 -54.37 -10.07 -1.82
C SER A 462 -53.10 -9.23 -1.90
N LYS A 463 -52.59 -8.95 -3.12
CA LYS A 463 -51.45 -8.05 -3.29
C LYS A 463 -51.78 -6.63 -2.89
N TRP A 464 -52.93 -6.09 -3.29
CA TRP A 464 -53.36 -4.76 -2.84
C TRP A 464 -53.41 -4.64 -1.32
N LEU A 465 -54.05 -5.60 -0.65
CA LEU A 465 -54.16 -5.61 0.82
C LEU A 465 -52.80 -5.77 1.52
N SER A 466 -51.80 -6.36 0.85
CA SER A 466 -50.45 -6.51 1.43
C SER A 466 -49.69 -5.18 1.61
N LEU A 467 -50.11 -4.10 0.94
CA LEU A 467 -49.49 -2.78 1.09
C LEU A 467 -49.68 -2.18 2.48
N ILE A 468 -50.79 -2.47 3.16
CA ILE A 468 -51.10 -1.95 4.50
C ILE A 468 -51.59 -3.10 5.37
N ARG A 469 -50.82 -3.43 6.41
CA ARG A 469 -51.20 -4.44 7.40
C ARG A 469 -52.49 -4.03 8.12
N GLY A 470 -53.43 -4.98 8.23
CA GLY A 470 -54.71 -4.75 8.92
C GLY A 470 -55.72 -3.91 8.12
N SER A 471 -55.42 -3.61 6.86
CA SER A 471 -56.38 -3.04 5.92
C SER A 471 -57.50 -4.01 5.58
N GLY A 472 -58.58 -3.49 5.00
CA GLY A 472 -59.74 -4.28 4.59
C GLY A 472 -60.38 -3.73 3.32
N LEU A 473 -61.09 -4.57 2.60
CA LEU A 473 -61.88 -4.19 1.41
C LEU A 473 -63.16 -5.03 1.44
N GLN A 474 -64.30 -4.58 0.93
CA GLN A 474 -65.48 -5.45 0.83
C GLN A 474 -65.20 -6.58 -0.18
N SER A 475 -65.83 -7.75 -0.02
CA SER A 475 -65.36 -9.02 -0.64
C SER A 475 -65.51 -9.12 -2.17
N HIS A 476 -66.41 -8.36 -2.77
CA HIS A 476 -66.82 -8.49 -4.17
C HIS A 476 -66.42 -7.26 -5.01
N CYS A 477 -66.86 -7.20 -6.27
CA CYS A 477 -66.34 -6.37 -7.38
C CYS A 477 -64.85 -6.58 -7.70
N ASN A 478 -63.94 -6.34 -6.76
CA ASN A 478 -62.48 -6.45 -6.91
C ASN A 478 -61.94 -5.80 -8.21
N ARG A 479 -62.56 -4.73 -8.68
CA ARG A 479 -62.14 -4.02 -9.90
C ARG A 479 -60.84 -3.28 -9.57
N GLU A 480 -59.76 -3.63 -10.25
CA GLU A 480 -58.41 -3.11 -9.99
C GLU A 480 -57.77 -2.52 -11.24
N GLY A 481 -56.91 -1.52 -11.07
CA GLY A 481 -56.12 -0.92 -12.15
C GLY A 481 -56.03 0.59 -12.07
N PHE A 482 -56.11 1.26 -13.21
CA PHE A 482 -56.03 2.71 -13.36
C PHE A 482 -57.42 3.30 -13.63
N ASN A 483 -57.66 4.50 -13.11
CA ASN A 483 -58.95 5.22 -13.19
C ASN A 483 -60.12 4.27 -12.86
N VAL A 484 -60.09 3.70 -11.67
CA VAL A 484 -61.05 2.73 -11.21
C VAL A 484 -62.25 3.44 -10.63
N TYR A 485 -63.42 3.18 -11.22
CA TYR A 485 -64.72 3.71 -10.82
C TYR A 485 -65.83 2.70 -11.13
N SER A 486 -67.03 2.94 -10.58
CA SER A 486 -68.21 2.12 -10.89
C SER A 486 -68.66 2.31 -12.34
N PRO A 487 -68.86 1.24 -13.14
CA PRO A 487 -69.46 1.33 -14.46
C PRO A 487 -70.93 1.77 -14.45
N ASN A 488 -71.58 1.87 -13.29
CA ASN A 488 -72.96 2.34 -13.20
C ASN A 488 -73.01 3.89 -13.14
N PRO A 489 -73.48 4.57 -14.20
CA PRO A 489 -73.50 6.04 -14.24
C PRO A 489 -74.57 6.66 -13.33
N VAL A 490 -75.50 5.85 -12.82
CA VAL A 490 -76.62 6.30 -11.99
C VAL A 490 -76.21 6.51 -10.53
N ILE A 491 -75.11 5.89 -10.08
CA ILE A 491 -74.68 6.00 -8.68
C ILE A 491 -74.00 7.34 -8.48
N ALA A 492 -74.64 8.19 -7.67
CA ALA A 492 -73.99 9.38 -7.15
C ALA A 492 -72.87 8.96 -6.19
N ARG A 493 -71.62 9.18 -6.61
CA ARG A 493 -70.40 9.20 -5.77
C ARG A 493 -69.90 7.81 -5.27
N PRO A 494 -69.64 6.85 -6.17
CA PRO A 494 -68.97 5.59 -5.81
C PRO A 494 -67.55 5.83 -5.27
N GLN A 495 -66.99 4.86 -4.53
CA GLN A 495 -65.55 4.86 -4.26
C GLN A 495 -64.76 4.76 -5.57
N VAL A 496 -63.64 5.50 -5.63
CA VAL A 496 -62.82 5.64 -6.84
C VAL A 496 -61.33 5.62 -6.51
N ALA A 497 -60.52 5.22 -7.49
CA ALA A 497 -59.06 5.18 -7.39
C ALA A 497 -58.42 5.65 -8.69
N ARG A 498 -57.34 6.44 -8.65
CA ARG A 498 -56.51 6.65 -9.84
C ARG A 498 -55.62 5.46 -10.12
N ILE A 499 -55.11 4.82 -9.09
CA ILE A 499 -54.38 3.56 -9.16
C ILE A 499 -54.78 2.73 -7.94
N GLY A 500 -55.50 1.63 -8.10
CA GLY A 500 -56.02 0.92 -6.93
C GLY A 500 -57.01 -0.18 -7.24
N ILE A 501 -57.73 -0.59 -6.21
CA ILE A 501 -58.83 -1.54 -6.26
C ILE A 501 -60.05 -0.98 -5.51
N ILE A 502 -61.24 -1.25 -6.02
CA ILE A 502 -62.51 -0.94 -5.34
C ILE A 502 -63.31 -2.22 -5.11
N GLY A 503 -64.17 -2.21 -4.08
CA GLY A 503 -65.00 -3.36 -3.73
C GLY A 503 -66.34 -2.97 -3.11
N ASN A 504 -67.28 -3.91 -3.15
CA ASN A 504 -68.60 -3.88 -2.48
C ASN A 504 -68.99 -5.27 -1.95
N GLN A 505 -70.18 -5.40 -1.37
CA GLN A 505 -70.76 -6.70 -1.02
C GLN A 505 -71.37 -7.44 -2.22
N GLU A 506 -71.81 -6.71 -3.25
CA GLU A 506 -72.51 -7.30 -4.39
C GLU A 506 -71.53 -7.73 -5.48
N ASN A 507 -71.89 -8.78 -6.25
CA ASN A 507 -71.06 -9.22 -7.38
C ASN A 507 -71.00 -8.20 -8.52
N GLU A 508 -72.06 -7.40 -8.67
CA GLU A 508 -72.14 -6.36 -9.67
C GLU A 508 -71.42 -5.13 -9.13
N CYS A 509 -70.34 -4.69 -9.77
CA CYS A 509 -69.51 -3.55 -9.32
C CYS A 509 -70.23 -2.18 -9.46
N LYS A 510 -71.53 -2.12 -9.19
CA LYS A 510 -72.38 -0.96 -9.40
C LYS A 510 -72.31 0.02 -8.23
N SER A 511 -72.09 -0.45 -7.00
CA SER A 511 -72.11 0.35 -5.76
C SER A 511 -70.89 0.10 -4.87
N PRO A 512 -69.65 0.38 -5.33
CA PRO A 512 -68.44 0.22 -4.51
C PRO A 512 -68.40 1.19 -3.32
N ASP A 513 -68.37 0.66 -2.09
CA ASP A 513 -68.27 1.44 -0.84
C ASP A 513 -66.87 1.39 -0.21
N SER A 514 -65.97 0.60 -0.79
CA SER A 514 -64.60 0.44 -0.31
C SER A 514 -63.57 0.61 -1.43
N TYR A 515 -62.41 1.11 -1.03
CA TYR A 515 -61.29 1.46 -1.90
C TYR A 515 -59.96 1.19 -1.20
N PHE A 516 -58.97 0.81 -2.00
CA PHE A 516 -57.58 0.74 -1.61
C PHE A 516 -56.70 1.24 -2.77
N GLY A 517 -55.80 2.20 -2.53
CA GLY A 517 -54.85 2.63 -3.58
C GLY A 517 -54.37 4.08 -3.45
N PHE A 518 -54.21 4.73 -4.60
CA PHE A 518 -53.77 6.12 -4.79
C PHE A 518 -54.83 6.92 -5.54
N GLY A 519 -54.93 8.22 -5.24
CA GLY A 519 -55.89 9.14 -5.83
C GLY A 519 -57.35 8.82 -5.52
N GLY A 520 -57.67 8.48 -4.27
CA GLY A 520 -59.03 8.17 -3.83
C GLY A 520 -59.79 9.36 -3.23
N LEU A 521 -61.00 9.07 -2.73
CA LEU A 521 -61.82 9.99 -1.95
C LEU A 521 -62.75 9.22 -0.99
N ALA A 522 -62.45 9.23 0.31
CA ALA A 522 -63.21 8.47 1.33
C ALA A 522 -64.44 9.19 1.91
N GLU A 523 -64.73 10.43 1.49
CA GLU A 523 -65.75 11.25 2.16
C GLU A 523 -67.18 10.68 2.08
N HIS A 524 -67.53 9.98 1.00
CA HIS A 524 -68.93 9.69 0.69
C HIS A 524 -69.48 8.36 1.25
N SER A 525 -68.65 7.31 1.38
CA SER A 525 -69.15 6.02 1.88
C SER A 525 -69.51 6.06 3.37
N ARG A 526 -68.86 6.91 4.17
CA ARG A 526 -69.18 7.08 5.60
C ARG A 526 -70.64 7.45 5.86
N ALA A 527 -71.13 8.48 5.18
CA ALA A 527 -72.49 8.97 5.39
C ALA A 527 -73.53 7.94 4.96
N TYR A 528 -73.30 7.26 3.83
CA TYR A 528 -74.17 6.21 3.33
C TYR A 528 -74.23 4.99 4.26
N CYS A 529 -73.10 4.61 4.86
CA CYS A 529 -73.00 3.49 5.79
C CYS A 529 -73.43 3.84 7.24
N GLY A 530 -74.13 4.97 7.46
CA GLY A 530 -74.62 5.38 8.78
C GLY A 530 -73.53 5.85 9.75
N ILE A 531 -72.35 6.22 9.25
CA ILE A 531 -71.22 6.65 10.06
C ILE A 531 -71.14 8.18 10.02
N MET A 532 -71.53 8.82 11.12
CA MET A 532 -71.43 10.27 11.27
C MET A 532 -69.95 10.71 11.23
N PRO A 533 -69.54 11.59 10.30
CA PRO A 533 -68.15 12.01 10.19
C PRO A 533 -67.75 12.85 11.40
N LYS A 534 -66.70 12.42 12.13
CA LYS A 534 -66.11 13.22 13.22
C LYS A 534 -65.19 14.35 12.71
N ALA A 535 -64.74 14.28 11.45
CA ALA A 535 -63.97 15.32 10.76
C ALA A 535 -63.95 15.03 9.24
N LYS A 536 -63.70 16.05 8.41
CA LYS A 536 -63.25 15.85 7.01
C LYS A 536 -61.92 15.11 7.06
N THR A 537 -61.90 13.85 6.68
CA THR A 537 -60.65 13.15 6.42
C THR A 537 -60.54 12.95 4.93
N SER A 538 -59.55 13.60 4.34
CA SER A 538 -59.07 13.17 3.05
C SER A 538 -58.32 11.86 3.25
N ASN A 539 -58.67 10.87 2.43
CA ASN A 539 -57.92 9.63 2.29
C ASN A 539 -57.65 9.43 0.80
N THR A 540 -56.71 10.23 0.31
CA THR A 540 -56.32 10.25 -1.11
C THR A 540 -55.35 9.12 -1.44
N CYS A 541 -54.76 8.48 -0.44
CA CYS A 541 -53.92 7.31 -0.59
C CYS A 541 -53.99 6.45 0.67
N GLY A 542 -54.19 5.14 0.48
CA GLY A 542 -54.32 4.17 1.56
C GLY A 542 -55.60 3.37 1.40
N ASN A 543 -56.28 3.11 2.52
CA ASN A 543 -57.44 2.22 2.58
C ASN A 543 -58.66 2.90 3.18
N SER A 544 -59.83 2.74 2.54
CA SER A 544 -61.13 3.12 3.06
C SER A 544 -62.11 1.97 2.84
N ALA A 545 -62.66 1.41 3.91
CA ALA A 545 -63.65 0.34 3.81
C ALA A 545 -64.72 0.51 4.89
N TYR A 546 -65.95 0.69 4.42
CA TYR A 546 -67.15 0.87 5.23
C TYR A 546 -68.23 -0.09 4.79
N CYS A 547 -69.40 -0.04 5.43
CA CYS A 547 -70.53 -0.93 5.14
C CYS A 547 -70.18 -2.41 5.33
N SER A 548 -69.72 -2.81 6.52
CA SER A 548 -69.47 -4.23 6.87
C SER A 548 -68.43 -4.96 5.99
N PRO A 549 -67.21 -4.41 5.80
CA PRO A 549 -66.14 -5.17 5.18
C PRO A 549 -65.65 -6.29 6.14
N PRO A 550 -65.08 -7.39 5.60
CA PRO A 550 -64.38 -8.38 6.41
C PRO A 550 -63.33 -7.72 7.32
N GLY A 551 -63.36 -8.03 8.62
CA GLY A 551 -62.44 -7.44 9.61
C GLY A 551 -62.85 -6.07 10.16
N GLY A 552 -64.07 -5.61 9.85
CA GLY A 552 -64.68 -4.38 10.37
C GLY A 552 -64.24 -3.12 9.62
N ASN A 553 -64.94 -2.01 9.84
CA ASN A 553 -64.68 -0.74 9.17
C ASN A 553 -63.21 -0.30 9.33
N LYS A 554 -62.57 0.13 8.23
CA LYS A 554 -61.18 0.58 8.19
C LYS A 554 -61.06 1.93 7.51
N GLU A 555 -60.23 2.79 8.08
CA GLU A 555 -59.69 3.95 7.37
C GLU A 555 -58.24 4.18 7.77
N ILE A 556 -57.34 3.93 6.81
CA ILE A 556 -55.90 3.97 7.05
C ILE A 556 -55.27 4.81 5.94
N PRO A 557 -55.11 6.14 6.16
CA PRO A 557 -54.36 6.97 5.22
C PRO A 557 -52.87 6.61 5.29
N ALA A 558 -52.23 6.53 4.14
CA ALA A 558 -50.82 6.18 4.00
C ALA A 558 -50.05 7.26 3.23
N MET A 559 -48.73 7.28 3.43
CA MET A 559 -47.83 7.98 2.52
C MET A 559 -47.52 7.03 1.35
N GLY A 560 -48.01 7.39 0.16
CA GLY A 560 -47.85 6.62 -1.06
C GLY A 560 -46.63 7.04 -1.87
N TYR A 561 -45.93 6.06 -2.43
CA TYR A 561 -44.81 6.26 -3.36
C TYR A 561 -45.08 5.54 -4.68
N ILE A 562 -44.91 6.24 -5.79
CA ILE A 562 -45.09 5.69 -7.13
C ILE A 562 -43.75 5.76 -7.86
N PHE A 563 -43.21 4.59 -8.19
CA PHE A 563 -42.01 4.43 -8.98
C PHE A 563 -42.31 3.70 -10.28
N ILE A 564 -41.52 3.98 -11.31
CA ILE A 564 -41.59 3.30 -12.61
C ILE A 564 -40.21 2.82 -13.04
N ARG A 565 -40.18 1.86 -13.96
CA ARG A 565 -38.94 1.30 -14.48
C ARG A 565 -38.99 0.89 -15.95
#